data_AF-A0A701B513-F1
#
_entry.id   AF-A0A701B513-F1
#
_cell.length_a   1.000
_cell.length_b   1.000
_cell.length_c   1.000
_cell.angle_alpha   90.00
_cell.angle_beta   90.00
_cell.angle_gamma   90.00
#
_symmetry.space_group_name_H-M   'P 1'
#
loop_
_entity.id
_entity.type
_entity.pdbx_description
1 polymer ?
#
loop_
_entity_poly.entity_id
_entity_poly.type
_entity_poly.pdbx_seq_one_letter_code
_entity_poly.pdbx_strand_id
1 'polypeptide(L)'
;MSSVPAPREYFLDSIRAWLMLLGIPFHISLIYSTHSWHVNSATPSWWLTLFNDFIHAFRMQVFFVISGYFSYMLFLRYPLKRWWKVRVERVGIPMLTAIPLLTLPQFILLQYVKEKTENWPTLSAYEKYNTLAWELISHLWFLLVLVILTTVSIGIFTWFQKRQETSKPRPAAISLARLSLIFFLLGMAYAAIRRIIFIVYPAILSDGMFNFIVMQTLFYVPFFILGALAFIHPDLKARFTTPSRGCTLGAAVAFIAYLLNQRYGSGDAWMYETESVITMVMGLWMVNVVFSLGHRLLNFQSARVTYFVNASLFIYLVHHPLTLFFGAYITPHISSNLIGFLCGLIFVMGIALILYEIHLRIPLLKFLFSGKPPVKQESRAAIG
;
A
#
# COMPACT_ATOMS: atom_id res chain seq x y z
N MET A 1 -17.17 -11.40 -28.36
CA MET A 1 -16.07 -10.97 -27.47
C MET A 1 -15.10 -10.16 -28.33
N SER A 2 -15.01 -8.84 -28.13
CA SER A 2 -14.11 -8.00 -28.93
C SER A 2 -12.65 -8.34 -28.61
N SER A 3 -11.90 -8.76 -29.64
CA SER A 3 -10.47 -9.10 -29.59
C SER A 3 -9.54 -7.88 -29.52
N VAL A 4 -10.07 -6.67 -29.36
CA VAL A 4 -9.27 -5.46 -29.18
C VAL A 4 -8.79 -5.43 -27.72
N PRO A 5 -7.47 -5.50 -27.46
CA PRO A 5 -6.94 -5.29 -26.12
C PRO A 5 -7.37 -3.88 -25.69
N ALA A 6 -8.10 -3.76 -24.57
CA ALA A 6 -8.44 -2.44 -24.07
C ALA A 6 -7.15 -1.61 -23.92
N PRO A 7 -7.16 -0.32 -24.33
CA PRO A 7 -5.98 0.53 -24.30
C PRO A 7 -5.28 0.43 -22.95
N ARG A 8 -3.96 0.23 -22.96
CA ARG A 8 -3.20 0.13 -21.72
C ARG A 8 -3.28 1.45 -20.98
N GLU A 9 -3.74 1.42 -19.73
CA GLU A 9 -3.85 2.60 -18.87
C GLU A 9 -2.47 2.96 -18.33
N TYR A 10 -1.63 3.54 -19.19
CA TYR A 10 -0.23 3.84 -18.90
C TYR A 10 -0.06 4.67 -17.62
N PHE A 11 -0.92 5.67 -17.41
CA PHE A 11 -0.84 6.51 -16.22
C PHE A 11 -1.11 5.75 -14.91
N LEU A 12 -2.06 4.81 -14.87
CA LEU A 12 -2.34 4.02 -13.66
C LEU A 12 -1.22 3.03 -13.35
N ASP A 13 -0.63 2.42 -14.39
CA ASP A 13 0.57 1.59 -14.25
C ASP A 13 1.74 2.42 -13.68
N SER A 14 1.95 3.62 -14.21
CA SER A 14 2.99 4.55 -13.76
C SER A 14 2.77 5.01 -12.32
N ILE A 15 1.56 5.46 -11.96
CA ILE A 15 1.23 5.88 -10.60
C ILE A 15 1.46 4.72 -9.62
N ARG A 16 1.02 3.49 -9.95
CA ARG A 16 1.25 2.32 -9.10
C ARG A 16 2.74 2.12 -8.80
N ALA A 17 3.58 2.20 -9.83
CA ALA A 17 5.03 2.02 -9.70
C ALA A 17 5.66 3.12 -8.85
N TRP A 18 5.32 4.38 -9.11
CA TRP A 18 5.82 5.50 -8.32
C TRP A 18 5.35 5.44 -6.87
N LEU A 19 4.10 5.05 -6.61
CA LEU A 19 3.62 4.84 -5.24
C LEU A 19 4.38 3.71 -4.53
N MET A 20 4.73 2.62 -5.21
CA MET A 20 5.60 1.60 -4.62
C MET A 20 6.98 2.18 -4.27
N LEU A 21 7.62 2.88 -5.23
CA LEU A 21 8.94 3.47 -5.06
C LEU A 21 8.98 4.57 -3.98
N LEU A 22 7.92 5.36 -3.83
CA LEU A 22 7.76 6.35 -2.76
C LEU A 22 7.80 5.73 -1.36
N GLY A 23 7.66 4.41 -1.23
CA GLY A 23 7.91 3.71 0.02
C GLY A 23 9.34 3.86 0.53
N ILE A 24 10.32 3.96 -0.37
CA ILE A 24 11.73 4.10 0.00
C ILE A 24 11.99 5.44 0.72
N PRO A 25 11.72 6.61 0.10
CA PRO A 25 11.88 7.89 0.80
C PRO A 25 10.97 7.99 2.03
N PHE A 26 9.78 7.37 2.02
CA PHE A 26 8.94 7.27 3.23
C PHE A 26 9.66 6.56 4.38
N HIS A 27 10.16 5.34 4.20
CA HIS A 27 10.81 4.61 5.29
C HIS A 27 12.14 5.21 5.72
N ILE A 28 12.93 5.77 4.80
CA ILE A 28 14.20 6.43 5.18
C ILE A 28 13.93 7.71 5.96
N SER A 29 12.93 8.51 5.56
CA SER A 29 12.54 9.71 6.32
C SER A 29 12.05 9.37 7.73
N LEU A 30 11.49 8.18 7.94
CA LEU A 30 11.02 7.72 9.25
C LEU A 30 12.16 7.61 10.28
N ILE A 31 13.38 7.23 9.84
CA ILE A 31 14.59 7.24 10.68
C ILE A 31 14.82 8.62 11.29
N TYR A 32 14.63 9.67 10.48
CA TYR A 32 14.92 11.04 10.87
C TYR A 32 13.68 11.81 11.33
N SER A 33 12.56 11.13 11.55
CA SER A 33 11.29 11.75 11.95
C SER A 33 11.08 11.72 13.46
N THR A 34 10.09 12.45 13.95
CA THR A 34 9.65 12.37 15.36
C THR A 34 8.86 11.11 15.68
N HIS A 35 8.48 10.31 14.68
CA HIS A 35 7.72 9.07 14.87
C HIS A 35 8.62 7.99 15.46
N SER A 36 8.14 7.32 16.52
CA SER A 36 8.86 6.18 17.12
C SER A 36 8.93 5.02 16.13
N TRP A 37 10.14 4.62 15.75
CA TRP A 37 10.36 3.52 14.81
C TRP A 37 11.46 2.54 15.27
N HIS A 38 11.69 1.52 14.47
CA HIS A 38 12.70 0.50 14.74
C HIS A 38 14.10 1.09 14.81
N VAL A 39 14.39 2.16 14.09
CA VAL A 39 15.64 2.90 14.24
C VAL A 39 15.34 4.38 14.01
N ASN A 40 15.87 5.24 14.87
CA ASN A 40 15.71 6.68 14.77
C ASN A 40 17.07 7.38 14.93
N SER A 41 17.24 8.54 14.30
CA SER A 41 18.40 9.41 14.52
C SER A 41 18.36 10.03 15.92
N ALA A 42 19.53 10.43 16.42
CA ALA A 42 19.64 11.06 17.75
C ALA A 42 18.82 12.35 17.87
N THR A 43 18.72 13.12 16.78
CA THR A 43 17.87 14.31 16.71
C THR A 43 16.89 14.18 15.54
N PRO A 44 15.59 14.40 15.75
CA PRO A 44 14.61 14.35 14.67
C PRO A 44 14.62 15.63 13.82
N SER A 45 14.22 15.50 12.56
CA SER A 45 14.02 16.62 11.63
C SER A 45 12.54 16.86 11.38
N TRP A 46 12.10 18.09 11.64
CA TRP A 46 10.71 18.49 11.40
C TRP A 46 10.30 18.35 9.93
N TRP A 47 11.17 18.75 8.99
CA TRP A 47 10.82 18.68 7.56
C TRP A 47 10.71 17.23 7.08
N LEU A 48 11.56 16.32 7.58
CA LEU A 48 11.49 14.88 7.25
C LEU A 48 10.25 14.22 7.85
N THR A 49 9.83 14.70 9.03
CA THR A 49 8.54 14.30 9.64
C THR A 49 7.38 14.74 8.77
N LEU A 50 7.33 16.02 8.38
CA LEU A 50 6.28 16.55 7.50
C LEU A 50 6.23 15.83 6.15
N PHE A 51 7.41 15.54 5.57
CA PHE A 51 7.53 14.80 4.32
C PHE A 51 7.05 13.35 4.46
N ASN A 52 7.38 12.70 5.58
CA ASN A 52 6.89 11.36 5.91
C ASN A 52 5.36 11.34 5.99
N ASP A 53 4.79 12.24 6.79
CA ASP A 53 3.35 12.41 6.98
C ASP A 53 2.62 12.68 5.66
N PHE A 54 3.20 13.55 4.81
CA PHE A 54 2.64 13.87 3.51
C PHE A 54 2.52 12.64 2.61
N ILE A 55 3.56 11.80 2.55
CA ILE A 55 3.49 10.55 1.76
C ILE A 55 2.50 9.57 2.39
N HIS A 56 2.51 9.43 3.72
CA HIS A 56 1.63 8.51 4.44
C HIS A 56 0.15 8.81 4.21
N ALA A 57 -0.20 10.10 4.20
CA ALA A 57 -1.56 10.61 4.13
C ALA A 57 -2.42 10.06 2.98
N PHE A 58 -1.81 9.67 1.86
CA PHE A 58 -2.57 9.25 0.68
C PHE A 58 -2.07 7.99 -0.02
N ARG A 59 -0.82 7.58 0.20
CA ARG A 59 -0.15 6.57 -0.63
C ARG A 59 -0.96 5.27 -0.68
N MET A 60 -1.44 4.79 0.46
CA MET A 60 -2.14 3.50 0.56
C MET A 60 -3.54 3.58 -0.03
N GLN A 61 -4.30 4.64 0.25
CA GLN A 61 -5.65 4.87 -0.26
C GLN A 61 -5.65 4.88 -1.79
N VAL A 62 -4.73 5.66 -2.40
CA VAL A 62 -4.59 5.72 -3.86
C VAL A 62 -4.18 4.35 -4.43
N PHE A 63 -3.29 3.64 -3.74
CA PHE A 63 -2.88 2.30 -4.16
C PHE A 63 -4.06 1.30 -4.16
N PHE A 64 -4.92 1.33 -3.15
CA PHE A 64 -6.09 0.45 -3.08
C PHE A 64 -7.12 0.78 -4.18
N VAL A 65 -7.32 2.05 -4.53
CA VAL A 65 -8.12 2.43 -5.71
C VAL A 65 -7.54 1.82 -6.99
N ILE A 66 -6.23 1.93 -7.22
CA ILE A 66 -5.59 1.34 -8.42
C ILE A 66 -5.72 -0.18 -8.42
N SER A 67 -5.54 -0.81 -7.25
CA SER A 67 -5.69 -2.25 -7.08
C SER A 67 -7.10 -2.72 -7.38
N GLY A 68 -8.13 -2.00 -6.95
CA GLY A 68 -9.54 -2.28 -7.25
C GLY A 68 -9.93 -2.02 -8.71
N TYR A 69 -9.33 -1.02 -9.37
CA TYR A 69 -9.52 -0.76 -10.79
C TYR A 69 -8.99 -1.92 -11.65
N PHE A 70 -7.72 -2.28 -11.48
CA PHE A 70 -7.15 -3.42 -12.19
C PHE A 70 -7.78 -4.74 -11.72
N SER A 71 -8.11 -4.82 -10.43
CA SER A 71 -9.18 -5.61 -9.78
C SER A 71 -10.19 -6.24 -10.72
N TYR A 72 -11.16 -5.39 -10.98
CA TYR A 72 -12.36 -5.65 -11.75
C TYR A 72 -12.06 -5.78 -13.25
N MET A 73 -11.08 -5.02 -13.78
CA MET A 73 -10.65 -5.18 -15.18
C MET A 73 -10.22 -6.62 -15.51
N LEU A 74 -9.44 -7.27 -14.64
CA LEU A 74 -9.03 -8.66 -14.85
C LEU A 74 -10.17 -9.64 -14.58
N PHE A 75 -11.09 -9.30 -13.67
CA PHE A 75 -12.26 -10.13 -13.36
C PHE A 75 -13.14 -10.33 -14.59
N LEU A 76 -13.34 -9.28 -15.39
CA LEU A 76 -14.10 -9.36 -16.65
C LEU A 76 -13.35 -10.11 -17.78
N ARG A 77 -12.02 -10.27 -17.67
CA ARG A 77 -11.19 -10.88 -18.73
C ARG A 77 -10.96 -12.37 -18.54
N TYR A 78 -11.05 -12.87 -17.31
CA TYR A 78 -10.71 -14.26 -16.99
C TYR A 78 -11.86 -14.97 -16.29
N PRO A 79 -12.03 -16.29 -16.47
CA PRO A 79 -12.94 -17.09 -15.66
C PRO A 79 -12.61 -16.93 -14.17
N LEU A 80 -13.64 -16.94 -13.30
CA LEU A 80 -13.53 -16.63 -11.88
C LEU A 80 -12.38 -17.34 -11.16
N LYS A 81 -12.28 -18.67 -11.32
CA LYS A 81 -11.21 -19.49 -10.71
C LYS A 81 -9.82 -19.08 -11.18
N ARG A 82 -9.66 -18.76 -12.47
CA ARG A 82 -8.38 -18.33 -13.05
C ARG A 82 -8.01 -16.93 -12.59
N TRP A 83 -8.98 -16.01 -12.54
CA TRP A 83 -8.77 -14.66 -12.04
C TRP A 83 -8.27 -14.66 -10.58
N TRP A 84 -8.97 -15.39 -9.70
CA TRP A 84 -8.61 -15.48 -8.28
C TRP A 84 -7.22 -16.10 -8.11
N LYS A 85 -6.95 -17.23 -8.78
CA LYS A 85 -5.66 -17.92 -8.73
C LYS A 85 -4.51 -17.00 -9.17
N VAL A 86 -4.61 -16.36 -10.34
CA VAL A 86 -3.55 -15.48 -10.86
C VAL A 86 -3.27 -14.30 -9.92
N ARG A 87 -4.31 -13.75 -9.29
CA ARG A 87 -4.17 -12.64 -8.34
C ARG A 87 -3.51 -13.07 -7.04
N VAL A 88 -4.04 -14.11 -6.42
CA VAL A 88 -3.54 -14.62 -5.14
C VAL A 88 -2.11 -15.13 -5.30
N GLU A 89 -1.76 -15.77 -6.41
CA GLU A 89 -0.37 -16.19 -6.67
C GLU A 89 0.57 -14.98 -6.83
N ARG A 90 0.16 -13.94 -7.59
CA ARG A 90 0.99 -12.75 -7.83
C ARG A 90 1.24 -11.87 -6.60
N VAL A 91 0.39 -11.96 -5.57
CA VAL A 91 0.49 -11.14 -4.36
C VAL A 91 0.88 -11.99 -3.16
N GLY A 92 0.22 -13.14 -2.98
CA GLY A 92 0.43 -14.06 -1.87
C GLY A 92 1.77 -14.80 -1.92
N ILE A 93 2.25 -15.22 -3.10
CA ILE A 93 3.56 -15.90 -3.18
C ILE A 93 4.70 -14.94 -2.79
N PRO A 94 4.80 -13.70 -3.34
CA PRO A 94 5.81 -12.75 -2.90
C PRO A 94 5.71 -12.41 -1.41
N MET A 95 4.49 -12.25 -0.88
CA MET A 95 4.28 -12.01 0.55
C MET A 95 4.79 -13.15 1.42
N LEU A 96 4.38 -14.39 1.14
CA LEU A 96 4.79 -15.56 1.92
C LEU A 96 6.28 -15.86 1.75
N THR A 97 6.87 -15.55 0.60
CA THR A 97 8.31 -15.63 0.36
C THR A 97 9.08 -14.60 1.18
N ALA A 98 8.58 -13.37 1.25
CA ALA A 98 9.24 -12.28 1.97
C ALA A 98 9.30 -12.55 3.48
N ILE A 99 8.39 -13.36 4.03
CA ILE A 99 8.40 -13.69 5.46
C ILE A 99 9.73 -14.34 5.89
N PRO A 100 10.09 -15.55 5.43
CA PRO A 100 11.33 -16.22 5.82
C PRO A 100 12.58 -15.58 5.21
N LEU A 101 12.50 -15.00 4.00
CA LEU A 101 13.70 -14.48 3.32
C LEU A 101 14.08 -13.06 3.71
N LEU A 102 13.12 -12.24 4.17
CA LEU A 102 13.35 -10.82 4.43
C LEU A 102 12.93 -10.44 5.85
N THR A 103 11.68 -10.69 6.24
CA THR A 103 11.16 -10.19 7.53
C THR A 103 11.61 -11.00 8.75
N LEU A 104 11.92 -12.28 8.58
CA LEU A 104 12.49 -13.07 9.67
C LEU A 104 13.96 -12.67 9.95
N PRO A 105 14.85 -12.57 8.93
CA PRO A 105 16.19 -12.02 9.12
C PRO A 105 16.20 -10.60 9.68
N GLN A 106 15.30 -9.71 9.20
CA GLN A 106 15.22 -8.35 9.74
C GLN A 106 14.81 -8.36 11.23
N PHE A 107 13.90 -9.25 11.63
CA PHE A 107 13.47 -9.37 13.02
C PHE A 107 14.63 -9.83 13.90
N ILE A 108 15.34 -10.89 13.47
CA ILE A 108 16.54 -11.40 14.17
C ILE A 108 17.59 -10.28 14.30
N LEU A 109 17.85 -9.53 13.22
CA LEU A 109 18.79 -8.41 13.25
C LEU A 109 18.39 -7.37 14.31
N LEU A 110 17.11 -6.99 14.37
CA LEU A 110 16.60 -6.03 15.34
C LEU A 110 16.70 -6.54 16.78
N GLN A 111 16.58 -7.86 17.01
CA GLN A 111 16.80 -8.44 18.34
C GLN A 111 18.23 -8.22 18.82
N TYR A 112 19.23 -8.41 17.94
CA TYR A 112 20.64 -8.18 18.28
C TYR A 112 21.00 -6.69 18.46
N VAL A 113 20.44 -5.80 17.65
CA VAL A 113 20.81 -4.38 17.64
C VAL A 113 20.17 -3.59 18.77
N LYS A 114 18.94 -3.91 19.17
CA LYS A 114 18.15 -3.06 20.08
C LYS A 114 18.06 -3.56 21.52
N GLU A 115 18.68 -4.69 21.86
CA GLU A 115 18.52 -5.35 23.17
C GLU A 115 17.04 -5.55 23.58
N LYS A 116 16.11 -5.47 22.61
CA LYS A 116 14.65 -5.45 22.79
C LYS A 116 14.08 -6.78 23.31
N THR A 117 14.94 -7.73 23.63
CA THR A 117 14.63 -9.12 23.94
C THR A 117 15.16 -9.59 25.28
N GLU A 118 15.62 -8.70 26.16
CA GLU A 118 15.84 -9.09 27.56
C GLU A 118 14.61 -9.81 28.15
N ASN A 119 13.41 -9.38 27.74
CA ASN A 119 12.14 -9.98 28.16
C ASN A 119 11.60 -11.05 27.20
N TRP A 120 12.26 -11.36 26.08
CA TRP A 120 11.74 -12.36 25.13
C TRP A 120 11.53 -13.75 25.76
N PRO A 121 12.45 -14.26 26.60
CA PRO A 121 12.24 -15.54 27.28
C PRO A 121 11.01 -15.52 28.20
N THR A 122 10.73 -14.37 28.82
CA THR A 122 9.67 -14.20 29.84
C THR A 122 8.27 -13.96 29.25
N LEU A 123 8.17 -13.64 27.95
CA LEU A 123 6.88 -13.49 27.26
C LEU A 123 6.11 -14.83 27.20
N SER A 124 4.80 -14.73 27.39
CA SER A 124 3.85 -15.82 27.17
C SER A 124 3.81 -16.25 25.69
N ALA A 125 3.21 -17.42 25.43
CA ALA A 125 3.07 -17.92 24.06
C ALA A 125 2.25 -16.97 23.16
N TYR A 126 1.21 -16.35 23.70
CA TYR A 126 0.38 -15.40 22.97
C TYR A 126 1.13 -14.09 22.68
N GLU A 127 1.88 -13.55 23.64
CA GLU A 127 2.68 -12.34 23.42
C GLU A 127 3.76 -12.58 22.36
N LYS A 128 4.46 -13.72 22.42
CA LYS A 128 5.43 -14.12 21.37
C LYS A 128 4.76 -14.18 19.99
N TYR A 129 3.58 -14.81 19.90
CA TYR A 129 2.81 -14.85 18.66
C TYR A 129 2.43 -13.46 18.16
N ASN A 130 1.91 -12.60 19.05
CA ASN A 130 1.47 -11.26 18.68
C ASN A 130 2.66 -10.38 18.25
N THR A 131 3.79 -10.46 18.95
CA THR A 131 5.03 -9.78 18.56
C THR A 131 5.50 -10.25 17.18
N LEU A 132 5.51 -11.56 16.91
CA LEU A 132 5.86 -12.08 15.57
C LEU A 132 4.88 -11.59 14.49
N ALA A 133 3.57 -11.54 14.80
CA ALA A 133 2.59 -11.00 13.86
C ALA A 133 2.91 -9.54 13.50
N TRP A 134 3.17 -8.68 14.50
CA TRP A 134 3.57 -7.29 14.26
C TRP A 134 4.89 -7.18 13.49
N GLU A 135 5.94 -7.88 13.90
CA GLU A 135 7.28 -7.72 13.35
C GLU A 135 7.43 -8.33 11.93
N LEU A 136 6.75 -9.46 11.67
CA LEU A 136 6.83 -10.14 10.38
C LEU A 136 5.80 -9.63 9.36
N ILE A 137 4.63 -9.16 9.80
CA ILE A 137 3.53 -8.78 8.90
C ILE A 137 3.37 -7.27 8.75
N SER A 138 3.81 -6.42 9.69
CA SER A 138 3.56 -4.96 9.63
C SER A 138 4.11 -4.25 8.41
N HIS A 139 5.14 -4.77 7.73
CA HIS A 139 5.60 -4.24 6.46
C HIS A 139 4.90 -4.89 5.25
N LEU A 140 4.37 -6.09 5.42
CA LEU A 140 3.72 -6.89 4.38
C LEU A 140 2.18 -6.77 4.41
N TRP A 141 1.61 -6.10 5.41
CA TRP A 141 0.17 -5.99 5.66
C TRP A 141 -0.61 -5.58 4.42
N PHE A 142 -0.03 -4.69 3.62
CA PHE A 142 -0.63 -4.20 2.39
C PHE A 142 -0.91 -5.35 1.40
N LEU A 143 0.04 -6.27 1.23
CA LEU A 143 -0.12 -7.46 0.38
C LEU A 143 -1.14 -8.44 0.98
N LEU A 144 -1.14 -8.60 2.30
CA LEU A 144 -2.12 -9.43 3.01
C LEU A 144 -3.55 -8.93 2.77
N VAL A 145 -3.78 -7.62 2.95
CA VAL A 145 -5.07 -6.99 2.70
C VAL A 145 -5.48 -7.14 1.23
N LEU A 146 -4.56 -7.04 0.28
CA LEU A 146 -4.87 -7.30 -1.13
C LEU A 146 -5.34 -8.73 -1.40
N VAL A 147 -4.75 -9.74 -0.75
CA VAL A 147 -5.18 -11.15 -0.88
C VAL A 147 -6.58 -11.33 -0.30
N ILE A 148 -6.85 -10.73 0.86
CA ILE A 148 -8.16 -10.75 1.51
C ILE A 148 -9.20 -10.06 0.62
N LEU A 149 -8.94 -8.83 0.19
CA LEU A 149 -9.82 -8.07 -0.69
C LEU A 149 -10.07 -8.78 -2.00
N THR A 150 -9.06 -9.41 -2.60
CA THR A 150 -9.24 -10.22 -3.82
C THR A 150 -10.27 -11.34 -3.59
N THR A 151 -10.20 -12.02 -2.45
CA THR A 151 -11.09 -13.13 -2.11
C THR A 151 -12.51 -12.64 -1.79
N VAL A 152 -12.64 -11.63 -0.93
CA VAL A 152 -13.93 -11.01 -0.58
C VAL A 152 -14.61 -10.41 -1.82
N SER A 153 -13.83 -9.90 -2.77
CA SER A 153 -14.35 -9.31 -4.01
C SER A 153 -14.98 -10.31 -4.96
N ILE A 154 -14.83 -11.62 -4.75
CA ILE A 154 -15.58 -12.62 -5.54
C ILE A 154 -17.08 -12.33 -5.46
N GLY A 155 -17.62 -12.17 -4.24
CA GLY A 155 -19.04 -11.87 -4.03
C GLY A 155 -19.43 -10.47 -4.55
N ILE A 156 -18.60 -9.47 -4.27
CA ILE A 156 -18.88 -8.08 -4.66
C ILE A 156 -18.89 -7.93 -6.19
N PHE A 157 -17.91 -8.52 -6.89
CA PHE A 157 -17.76 -8.35 -8.33
C PHE A 157 -18.77 -9.19 -9.12
N THR A 158 -19.10 -10.40 -8.65
CA THR A 158 -20.20 -11.18 -9.24
C THR A 158 -21.54 -10.45 -9.10
N TRP A 159 -21.78 -9.79 -7.95
CA TRP A 159 -22.93 -8.94 -7.75
C TRP A 159 -22.95 -7.71 -8.68
N PHE A 160 -21.81 -7.02 -8.85
CA PHE A 160 -21.69 -5.92 -9.81
C PHE A 160 -21.98 -6.34 -11.25
N GLN A 161 -21.45 -7.49 -11.66
CA GLN A 161 -21.66 -8.04 -12.99
C GLN A 161 -23.15 -8.36 -13.23
N LYS A 162 -23.78 -9.07 -12.30
CA LYS A 162 -25.22 -9.40 -12.40
C LYS A 162 -26.11 -8.16 -12.44
N ARG A 163 -25.76 -7.11 -11.68
CA ARG A 163 -26.48 -5.82 -11.73
C ARG A 163 -26.33 -5.13 -13.08
N GLN A 164 -25.16 -5.20 -13.71
CA GLN A 164 -24.93 -4.63 -15.04
C GLN A 164 -25.67 -5.38 -16.14
N GLU A 165 -25.79 -6.71 -16.03
CA GLU A 165 -26.58 -7.52 -16.97
C GLU A 165 -28.09 -7.20 -16.89
N THR A 166 -28.58 -6.83 -15.70
CA THR A 166 -30.00 -6.57 -15.45
C THR A 166 -30.40 -5.10 -15.58
N SER A 167 -29.44 -4.17 -15.54
CA SER A 167 -29.70 -2.72 -15.53
C SER A 167 -29.24 -2.07 -16.83
N LYS A 168 -30.04 -1.15 -17.38
CA LYS A 168 -29.57 -0.29 -18.49
C LYS A 168 -28.33 0.50 -18.03
N PRO A 169 -27.32 0.69 -18.91
CA PRO A 169 -26.15 1.49 -18.57
C PRO A 169 -26.59 2.91 -18.19
N ARG A 170 -26.40 3.27 -16.93
CA ARG A 170 -26.66 4.61 -16.41
C ARG A 170 -25.33 5.25 -16.03
N PRO A 171 -25.11 6.53 -16.39
CA PRO A 171 -23.97 7.27 -15.90
C PRO A 171 -23.97 7.25 -14.37
N ALA A 172 -22.79 7.17 -13.76
CA ALA A 172 -22.67 7.38 -12.33
C ALA A 172 -23.02 8.85 -12.05
N ALA A 173 -24.29 9.12 -11.75
CA ALA A 173 -24.79 10.45 -11.36
C ALA A 173 -24.36 10.82 -9.92
N ILE A 174 -23.13 10.47 -9.55
CA ILE A 174 -22.54 10.73 -8.24
C ILE A 174 -21.47 11.81 -8.43
N SER A 175 -21.70 12.98 -7.85
CA SER A 175 -20.73 14.07 -7.83
C SER A 175 -19.60 13.80 -6.82
N LEU A 176 -18.46 14.48 -6.99
CA LEU A 176 -17.36 14.42 -6.01
C LEU A 176 -17.82 14.87 -4.61
N ALA A 177 -18.76 15.81 -4.51
CA ALA A 177 -19.36 16.23 -3.24
C ALA A 177 -20.16 15.09 -2.58
N ARG A 178 -20.99 14.38 -3.35
CA ARG A 178 -21.71 13.19 -2.83
C ARG A 178 -20.74 12.09 -2.42
N LEU A 179 -19.68 11.86 -3.18
CA LEU A 179 -18.63 10.90 -2.79
C LEU A 179 -17.92 11.34 -1.50
N SER A 180 -17.65 12.64 -1.35
CA SER A 180 -17.02 13.16 -0.13
C SER A 180 -17.91 12.94 1.09
N LEU A 181 -19.24 13.13 0.95
CA LEU A 181 -20.20 12.81 2.01
C LEU A 181 -20.23 11.31 2.32
N ILE A 182 -20.24 10.45 1.29
CA ILE A 182 -20.20 8.99 1.49
C ILE A 182 -18.93 8.58 2.24
N PHE A 183 -17.76 9.07 1.82
CA PHE A 183 -16.49 8.77 2.48
C PHE A 183 -16.42 9.35 3.89
N PHE A 184 -17.02 10.52 4.14
CA PHE A 184 -17.17 11.06 5.48
C PHE A 184 -18.00 10.15 6.38
N LEU A 185 -19.17 9.70 5.92
CA LEU A 185 -20.03 8.77 6.65
C LEU A 185 -19.35 7.41 6.88
N LEU A 186 -18.59 6.90 5.91
CA LEU A 186 -17.80 5.67 6.06
C LEU A 186 -16.67 5.85 7.07
N GLY A 187 -16.02 7.01 7.09
CA GLY A 187 -15.03 7.37 8.11
C GLY A 187 -15.65 7.41 9.50
N MET A 188 -16.83 8.03 9.64
CA MET A 188 -17.58 8.05 10.91
C MET A 188 -17.99 6.65 11.35
N ALA A 189 -18.45 5.80 10.42
CA ALA A 189 -18.81 4.42 10.72
C ALA A 189 -17.59 3.61 11.19
N TYR A 190 -16.43 3.79 10.53
CA TYR A 190 -15.18 3.16 10.97
C TYR A 190 -14.75 3.64 12.36
N ALA A 191 -14.80 4.96 12.60
CA ALA A 191 -14.51 5.55 13.89
C ALA A 191 -15.43 5.00 14.99
N ALA A 192 -16.72 4.87 14.71
CA ALA A 192 -17.69 4.27 15.63
C ALA A 192 -17.38 2.80 15.92
N ILE A 193 -17.09 1.99 14.89
CA ILE A 193 -16.69 0.59 15.06
C ILE A 193 -15.45 0.48 15.95
N ARG A 194 -14.40 1.25 15.65
CA ARG A 194 -13.18 1.28 16.46
C ARG A 194 -13.46 1.68 17.90
N ARG A 195 -14.28 2.72 18.13
CA ARG A 195 -14.64 3.20 19.46
C ARG A 195 -15.46 2.17 20.25
N ILE A 196 -16.39 1.48 19.60
CA ILE A 196 -17.16 0.39 20.22
C ILE A 196 -16.21 -0.73 20.64
N ILE A 197 -15.28 -1.13 19.77
CA ILE A 197 -14.27 -2.15 20.11
C ILE A 197 -13.41 -1.70 21.29
N PHE A 198 -12.97 -0.43 21.29
CA PHE A 198 -12.17 0.13 22.39
C PHE A 198 -12.91 0.10 23.73
N ILE A 199 -14.22 0.35 23.74
CA ILE A 199 -15.05 0.33 24.96
C ILE A 199 -15.33 -1.12 25.41
N VAL A 200 -15.63 -2.03 24.48
CA VAL A 200 -16.07 -3.39 24.81
C VAL A 200 -14.90 -4.34 25.07
N TYR A 201 -13.84 -4.27 24.25
CA TYR A 201 -12.70 -5.16 24.36
C TYR A 201 -11.42 -4.51 23.76
N PRO A 202 -10.78 -3.58 24.48
CA PRO A 202 -9.65 -2.80 23.95
C PRO A 202 -8.44 -3.65 23.57
N ALA A 203 -8.23 -4.78 24.26
CA ALA A 203 -7.08 -5.67 24.02
C ALA A 203 -7.01 -6.16 22.57
N ILE A 204 -8.14 -6.37 21.88
CA ILE A 204 -8.15 -6.86 20.50
C ILE A 204 -7.57 -5.85 19.50
N LEU A 205 -7.59 -4.55 19.82
CA LEU A 205 -6.98 -3.52 18.95
C LEU A 205 -5.45 -3.62 18.95
N SER A 206 -4.87 -4.23 19.97
CA SER A 206 -3.42 -4.51 20.08
C SER A 206 -3.01 -5.85 19.43
N ASP A 207 -3.98 -6.68 19.03
CA ASP A 207 -3.71 -7.92 18.29
C ASP A 207 -3.35 -7.59 16.84
N GLY A 208 -2.14 -7.98 16.42
CA GLY A 208 -1.59 -7.64 15.12
C GLY A 208 -2.39 -8.26 13.97
N MET A 209 -2.81 -9.52 14.11
CA MET A 209 -3.58 -10.19 13.06
C MET A 209 -4.99 -9.62 12.95
N PHE A 210 -5.65 -9.31 14.06
CA PHE A 210 -6.93 -8.61 14.04
C PHE A 210 -6.79 -7.25 13.37
N ASN A 211 -5.75 -6.47 13.70
CA ASN A 211 -5.51 -5.18 13.10
C ASN A 211 -5.33 -5.30 11.57
N PHE A 212 -4.42 -6.16 11.11
CA PHE A 212 -4.12 -6.32 9.69
C PHE A 212 -5.24 -6.97 8.89
N ILE A 213 -5.90 -8.01 9.41
CA ILE A 213 -6.95 -8.73 8.68
C ILE A 213 -8.26 -7.96 8.72
N VAL A 214 -8.66 -7.44 9.87
CA VAL A 214 -10.01 -6.85 10.06
C VAL A 214 -9.96 -5.34 9.90
N MET A 215 -9.19 -4.65 10.74
CA MET A 215 -9.23 -3.19 10.80
C MET A 215 -8.70 -2.52 9.53
N GLN A 216 -7.57 -3.00 9.00
CA GLN A 216 -7.02 -2.48 7.74
C GLN A 216 -7.92 -2.82 6.55
N THR A 217 -8.42 -4.06 6.46
CA THR A 217 -9.35 -4.44 5.38
C THR A 217 -10.61 -3.58 5.41
N LEU A 218 -11.21 -3.39 6.59
CA LEU A 218 -12.41 -2.57 6.75
C LEU A 218 -12.18 -1.12 6.30
N PHE A 219 -11.03 -0.54 6.67
CA PHE A 219 -10.67 0.84 6.28
C PHE A 219 -10.44 0.97 4.77
N TYR A 220 -9.81 -0.01 4.12
CA TYR A 220 -9.40 0.09 2.71
C TYR A 220 -10.40 -0.49 1.70
N VAL A 221 -11.40 -1.26 2.13
CA VAL A 221 -12.51 -1.74 1.29
C VAL A 221 -13.15 -0.61 0.46
N PRO A 222 -13.52 0.56 1.04
CA PRO A 222 -14.13 1.65 0.28
C PRO A 222 -13.28 2.14 -0.90
N PHE A 223 -11.96 2.28 -0.70
CA PHE A 223 -11.03 2.70 -1.73
C PHE A 223 -10.90 1.63 -2.83
N PHE A 224 -10.81 0.36 -2.44
CA PHE A 224 -10.76 -0.73 -3.40
C PHE A 224 -12.04 -0.81 -4.25
N ILE A 225 -13.22 -0.68 -3.63
CA ILE A 225 -14.50 -0.64 -4.34
C ILE A 225 -14.59 0.58 -5.25
N LEU A 226 -14.13 1.76 -4.78
CA LEU A 226 -14.08 2.98 -5.60
C LEU A 226 -13.28 2.76 -6.89
N GLY A 227 -12.16 2.04 -6.81
CA GLY A 227 -11.37 1.62 -7.96
C GLY A 227 -12.17 0.80 -8.98
N ALA A 228 -12.89 -0.22 -8.51
CA ALA A 228 -13.74 -1.05 -9.35
C ALA A 228 -14.89 -0.23 -9.98
N LEU A 229 -15.53 0.66 -9.22
CA LEU A 229 -16.57 1.55 -9.71
C LEU A 229 -16.05 2.55 -10.77
N ALA A 230 -14.82 3.05 -10.60
CA ALA A 230 -14.18 3.92 -11.59
C ALA A 230 -13.89 3.17 -12.90
N PHE A 231 -13.66 1.86 -12.86
CA PHE A 231 -13.59 1.04 -14.07
C PHE A 231 -14.96 0.85 -14.72
N ILE A 232 -16.00 0.58 -13.92
CA ILE A 232 -17.37 0.34 -14.40
C ILE A 232 -17.98 1.59 -15.04
N HIS A 233 -17.73 2.76 -14.46
CA HIS A 233 -18.33 4.03 -14.88
C HIS A 233 -17.27 5.00 -15.44
N PRO A 234 -17.14 5.12 -16.78
CA PRO A 234 -16.19 6.04 -17.41
C PRO A 234 -16.32 7.49 -16.94
N ASP A 235 -17.54 7.97 -16.66
CA ASP A 235 -17.77 9.32 -16.12
C ASP A 235 -17.13 9.53 -14.74
N LEU A 236 -17.14 8.49 -13.91
CA LEU A 236 -16.52 8.53 -12.59
C LEU A 236 -14.99 8.60 -12.71
N LYS A 237 -14.42 7.78 -13.61
CA LYS A 237 -12.98 7.88 -13.96
C LYS A 237 -12.62 9.27 -14.44
N ALA A 238 -13.41 9.83 -15.37
CA ALA A 238 -13.17 11.15 -15.94
C ALA A 238 -13.10 12.22 -14.84
N ARG A 239 -14.01 12.18 -13.85
CA ARG A 239 -14.00 13.10 -12.70
C ARG A 239 -12.72 13.00 -11.86
N PHE A 240 -12.12 11.82 -11.72
CA PHE A 240 -10.85 11.66 -10.99
C PHE A 240 -9.62 12.04 -11.82
N THR A 241 -9.70 11.95 -13.15
CA THR A 241 -8.62 12.38 -14.05
C THR A 241 -8.67 13.87 -14.37
N THR A 242 -9.80 14.55 -14.16
CA THR A 242 -9.91 16.01 -14.25
C THR A 242 -9.55 16.67 -12.90
N PRO A 243 -8.62 17.63 -12.88
CA PRO A 243 -8.22 18.28 -11.64
C PRO A 243 -9.37 19.10 -11.05
N SER A 244 -9.70 18.84 -9.78
CA SER A 244 -10.73 19.57 -9.04
C SER A 244 -10.11 20.49 -8.01
N ARG A 245 -10.31 21.81 -8.15
CA ARG A 245 -9.84 22.81 -7.17
C ARG A 245 -10.35 22.51 -5.76
N GLY A 246 -11.61 22.07 -5.66
CA GLY A 246 -12.22 21.69 -4.37
C GLY A 246 -11.54 20.50 -3.72
N CYS A 247 -11.13 19.49 -4.50
CA CYS A 247 -10.38 18.35 -3.96
C CYS A 247 -8.95 18.76 -3.57
N THR A 248 -8.28 19.62 -4.33
CA THR A 248 -6.93 20.10 -3.98
C THR A 248 -6.95 20.92 -2.69
N LEU A 249 -7.86 21.89 -2.58
CA LEU A 249 -8.00 22.70 -1.36
C LEU A 249 -8.48 21.85 -0.18
N GLY A 250 -9.45 20.97 -0.39
CA GLY A 250 -9.92 20.03 0.63
C GLY A 250 -8.81 19.12 1.14
N ALA A 251 -7.98 18.55 0.25
CA ALA A 251 -6.85 17.72 0.63
C ALA A 251 -5.82 18.51 1.45
N ALA A 252 -5.51 19.76 1.06
CA ALA A 252 -4.60 20.61 1.83
C ALA A 252 -5.14 20.92 3.23
N VAL A 253 -6.42 21.29 3.35
CA VAL A 253 -7.07 21.55 4.64
C VAL A 253 -7.13 20.28 5.49
N ALA A 254 -7.48 19.13 4.92
CA ALA A 254 -7.50 17.86 5.64
C ALA A 254 -6.10 17.42 6.09
N PHE A 255 -5.07 17.69 5.29
CA PHE A 255 -3.70 17.43 5.69
C PHE A 255 -3.27 18.31 6.87
N ILE A 256 -3.64 19.59 6.87
CA ILE A 256 -3.44 20.47 8.03
C ILE A 256 -4.20 19.94 9.25
N ALA A 257 -5.46 19.53 9.09
CA ALA A 257 -6.25 18.94 10.17
C ALA A 257 -5.62 17.64 10.71
N TYR A 258 -5.06 16.80 9.84
CA TYR A 258 -4.31 15.60 10.22
C TYR A 258 -3.08 15.97 11.07
N LEU A 259 -2.28 16.96 10.65
CA LEU A 259 -1.11 17.41 11.42
C LEU A 259 -1.50 18.02 12.78
N LEU A 260 -2.59 18.79 12.83
CA LEU A 260 -3.12 19.34 14.07
C LEU A 260 -3.60 18.23 15.01
N ASN A 261 -4.27 17.20 14.48
CA ASN A 261 -4.69 16.04 15.26
C ASN A 261 -3.49 15.24 15.79
N GLN A 262 -2.42 15.07 15.01
CA GLN A 262 -1.20 14.41 15.51
C GLN A 262 -0.50 15.24 16.61
N ARG A 263 -0.56 16.57 16.53
CA ARG A 263 0.13 17.45 17.49
C ARG A 263 -0.65 17.67 18.78
N TYR A 264 -1.97 17.81 18.70
CA TYR A 264 -2.82 18.21 19.81
C TYR A 264 -3.82 17.14 20.23
N GLY A 265 -3.98 16.07 19.45
CA GLY A 265 -4.87 14.97 19.77
C GLY A 265 -4.33 14.19 20.97
N SER A 266 -5.21 13.92 21.94
CA SER A 266 -4.92 13.02 23.04
C SER A 266 -5.34 11.60 22.65
N GLY A 267 -4.39 10.66 22.68
CA GLY A 267 -4.53 9.27 22.20
C GLY A 267 -5.83 8.58 22.64
N ASP A 268 -6.06 8.51 23.95
CA ASP A 268 -7.21 7.79 24.53
C ASP A 268 -8.55 8.52 24.39
N ALA A 269 -8.53 9.84 24.10
CA ALA A 269 -9.78 10.61 24.00
C ALA A 269 -10.48 10.37 22.66
N TRP A 270 -9.97 10.93 21.56
CA TRP A 270 -10.62 10.87 20.23
C TRP A 270 -9.64 10.95 19.05
N MET A 271 -8.33 10.88 19.32
CA MET A 271 -7.30 11.11 18.30
C MET A 271 -7.44 10.14 17.12
N TYR A 272 -7.55 8.84 17.38
CA TYR A 272 -7.61 7.82 16.34
C TYR A 272 -8.91 7.85 15.52
N GLU A 273 -10.04 8.14 16.17
CA GLU A 273 -11.33 8.27 15.52
C GLU A 273 -11.34 9.48 14.60
N THR A 274 -10.87 10.63 15.10
CA THR A 274 -10.75 11.86 14.33
C THR A 274 -9.80 11.66 13.14
N GLU A 275 -8.66 11.02 13.37
CA GLU A 275 -7.70 10.67 12.31
C GLU A 275 -8.34 9.79 11.24
N SER A 276 -9.11 8.77 11.63
CA SER A 276 -9.74 7.86 10.66
C SER A 276 -10.76 8.57 9.76
N VAL A 277 -11.52 9.55 10.30
CA VAL A 277 -12.46 10.35 9.49
C VAL A 277 -11.69 11.27 8.54
N ILE A 278 -10.67 11.97 9.05
CA ILE A 278 -9.84 12.88 8.25
C ILE A 278 -9.18 12.12 7.11
N THR A 279 -8.51 11.01 7.41
CA THR A 279 -7.77 10.20 6.42
C THR A 279 -8.68 9.53 5.39
N MET A 280 -9.90 9.14 5.77
CA MET A 280 -10.89 8.59 4.84
C MET A 280 -11.29 9.62 3.77
N VAL A 281 -11.60 10.85 4.17
CA VAL A 281 -12.01 11.92 3.24
C VAL A 281 -10.80 12.47 2.48
N MET A 282 -9.68 12.71 3.16
CA MET A 282 -8.43 13.14 2.55
C MET A 282 -7.97 12.16 1.47
N GLY A 283 -8.07 10.85 1.73
CA GLY A 283 -7.74 9.81 0.78
C GLY A 283 -8.52 9.95 -0.53
N LEU A 284 -9.84 10.20 -0.46
CA LEU A 284 -10.67 10.41 -1.64
C LEU A 284 -10.22 11.63 -2.46
N TRP A 285 -9.93 12.74 -1.79
CA TRP A 285 -9.47 13.96 -2.46
C TRP A 285 -8.08 13.80 -3.06
N MET A 286 -7.19 13.10 -2.37
CA MET A 286 -5.86 12.79 -2.87
C MET A 286 -5.89 11.80 -4.05
N VAL A 287 -6.90 10.93 -4.14
CA VAL A 287 -7.12 10.14 -5.37
C VAL A 287 -7.36 11.05 -6.57
N ASN A 288 -8.19 12.11 -6.45
CA ASN A 288 -8.37 13.09 -7.53
C ASN A 288 -7.06 13.83 -7.85
N VAL A 289 -6.34 14.31 -6.82
CA VAL A 289 -5.07 15.05 -7.02
C VAL A 289 -4.04 14.18 -7.74
N VAL A 290 -3.80 12.96 -7.25
CA VAL A 290 -2.79 12.06 -7.81
C VAL A 290 -3.20 11.53 -9.18
N PHE A 291 -4.48 11.18 -9.39
CA PHE A 291 -4.93 10.68 -10.69
C PHE A 291 -4.92 11.77 -11.76
N SER A 292 -5.40 12.97 -11.45
CA SER A 292 -5.37 14.08 -12.42
C SER A 292 -3.94 14.52 -12.75
N LEU A 293 -3.06 14.62 -11.76
CA LEU A 293 -1.65 14.94 -11.98
C LEU A 293 -0.93 13.84 -12.77
N GLY A 294 -1.12 12.57 -12.38
CA GLY A 294 -0.53 11.44 -13.07
C GLY A 294 -1.08 11.25 -14.49
N HIS A 295 -2.37 11.54 -14.73
CA HIS A 295 -2.95 11.52 -16.07
C HIS A 295 -2.34 12.61 -16.95
N ARG A 296 -2.05 13.80 -16.40
CA ARG A 296 -1.39 14.90 -17.14
C ARG A 296 0.09 14.64 -17.38
N LEU A 297 0.81 14.11 -16.38
CA LEU A 297 2.27 14.04 -16.39
C LEU A 297 2.84 12.68 -16.76
N LEU A 298 2.09 11.57 -16.61
CA LEU A 298 2.61 10.20 -16.72
C LEU A 298 1.86 9.35 -17.77
N ASN A 299 1.01 9.98 -18.59
CA ASN A 299 0.25 9.30 -19.64
C ASN A 299 1.07 9.18 -20.94
N PHE A 300 2.25 8.57 -20.83
CA PHE A 300 3.12 8.29 -21.97
C PHE A 300 3.77 6.91 -21.82
N GLN A 301 4.19 6.33 -22.94
CA GLN A 301 4.94 5.09 -22.94
C GLN A 301 6.44 5.38 -22.82
N SER A 302 7.11 4.77 -21.84
CA SER A 302 8.56 4.87 -21.68
C SER A 302 9.15 3.53 -21.23
N ALA A 303 10.28 3.16 -21.84
CA ALA A 303 11.03 1.96 -21.47
C ALA A 303 11.52 2.02 -20.01
N ARG A 304 11.98 3.21 -19.57
CA ARG A 304 12.42 3.44 -18.18
C ARG A 304 11.28 3.26 -17.19
N VAL A 305 10.11 3.82 -17.50
CA VAL A 305 8.91 3.66 -16.67
C VAL A 305 8.49 2.18 -16.61
N THR A 306 8.51 1.49 -17.75
CA THR A 306 8.18 0.06 -17.81
C THR A 306 9.14 -0.78 -16.97
N TYR A 307 10.44 -0.47 -16.98
CA TYR A 307 11.43 -1.11 -16.12
C TYR A 307 11.08 -0.94 -14.64
N PHE A 308 10.87 0.30 -14.18
CA PHE A 308 10.51 0.57 -12.78
C PHE A 308 9.15 -0.03 -12.39
N VAL A 309 8.17 -0.07 -13.30
CA VAL A 309 6.89 -0.77 -13.07
C VAL A 309 7.13 -2.25 -12.77
N ASN A 310 7.99 -2.92 -13.54
CA ASN A 310 8.30 -4.33 -13.34
C ASN A 310 9.15 -4.56 -12.07
N ALA A 311 10.07 -3.65 -11.77
CA ALA A 311 10.96 -3.76 -10.62
C ALA A 311 10.32 -3.38 -9.28
N SER A 312 9.30 -2.53 -9.31
CA SER A 312 8.72 -1.89 -8.14
C SER A 312 8.32 -2.84 -7.00
N LEU A 313 7.74 -4.00 -7.30
CA LEU A 313 7.34 -4.97 -6.26
C LEU A 313 8.57 -5.63 -5.60
N PHE A 314 9.57 -6.00 -6.38
CA PHE A 314 10.80 -6.60 -5.83
C PHE A 314 11.54 -5.56 -4.97
N ILE A 315 11.73 -4.36 -5.51
CA ILE A 315 12.34 -3.23 -4.81
C ILE A 315 11.58 -2.95 -3.49
N TYR A 316 10.24 -2.95 -3.54
CA TYR A 316 9.38 -2.78 -2.36
C TYR A 316 9.59 -3.85 -1.28
N LEU A 317 9.94 -5.07 -1.64
CA LEU A 317 10.16 -6.11 -0.65
C LEU A 317 11.53 -5.97 0.02
N VAL A 318 12.57 -5.70 -0.78
CA VAL A 318 13.95 -5.64 -0.28
C VAL A 318 14.33 -4.30 0.36
N HIS A 319 13.61 -3.20 0.09
CA HIS A 319 14.01 -1.89 0.61
C HIS A 319 13.94 -1.82 2.13
N HIS A 320 12.97 -2.48 2.76
CA HIS A 320 12.75 -2.37 4.20
C HIS A 320 13.90 -2.93 5.03
N PRO A 321 14.35 -4.19 4.84
CA PRO A 321 15.53 -4.70 5.55
C PRO A 321 16.79 -3.87 5.25
N LEU A 322 16.97 -3.38 4.02
CA LEU A 322 18.09 -2.49 3.68
C LEU A 322 18.01 -1.15 4.43
N THR A 323 16.80 -0.61 4.60
CA THR A 323 16.58 0.64 5.35
C THR A 323 16.86 0.44 6.83
N LEU A 324 16.43 -0.68 7.43
CA LEU A 324 16.73 -1.01 8.82
C LEU A 324 18.23 -1.22 9.04
N PHE A 325 18.90 -1.91 8.13
CA PHE A 325 20.35 -2.09 8.17
C PHE A 325 21.09 -0.74 8.10
N PHE A 326 20.68 0.14 7.17
CA PHE A 326 21.22 1.49 7.05
C PHE A 326 20.98 2.32 8.32
N GLY A 327 19.77 2.23 8.87
CA GLY A 327 19.39 2.87 10.13
C GLY A 327 20.27 2.42 11.29
N ALA A 328 20.44 1.11 11.44
CA ALA A 328 21.16 0.51 12.58
C ALA A 328 22.66 0.80 12.54
N TYR A 329 23.30 0.67 11.38
CA TYR A 329 24.77 0.65 11.29
C TYR A 329 25.39 1.86 10.61
N ILE A 330 24.66 2.59 9.76
CA ILE A 330 25.25 3.69 8.98
C ILE A 330 24.80 5.04 9.53
N THR A 331 23.52 5.18 9.86
CA THR A 331 22.95 6.43 10.38
C THR A 331 23.68 6.98 11.62
N PRO A 332 24.10 6.17 12.61
CA PRO A 332 24.82 6.68 13.79
C PRO A 332 26.14 7.39 13.46
N HIS A 333 26.72 7.13 12.29
CA HIS A 333 27.96 7.75 11.84
C HIS A 333 27.76 9.04 11.03
N ILE A 334 26.51 9.46 10.78
CA ILE A 334 26.18 10.66 10.01
C ILE A 334 25.49 11.67 10.92
N SER A 335 26.15 12.81 11.14
CA SER A 335 25.62 13.87 12.02
C SER A 335 24.47 14.67 11.41
N SER A 336 24.42 14.80 10.08
CA SER A 336 23.40 15.58 9.38
C SER A 336 22.24 14.69 8.89
N ASN A 337 21.03 14.97 9.37
CA ASN A 337 19.81 14.27 8.96
C ASN A 337 19.56 14.33 7.44
N LEU A 338 19.82 15.48 6.80
CA LEU A 338 19.63 15.62 5.35
C LEU A 338 20.63 14.76 4.56
N ILE A 339 21.90 14.81 4.96
CA ILE A 339 22.95 14.00 4.32
C ILE A 339 22.64 12.52 4.55
N GLY A 340 22.29 12.13 5.77
CA GLY A 340 21.92 10.76 6.10
C GLY A 340 20.71 10.26 5.30
N PHE A 341 19.70 11.12 5.10
CA PHE A 341 18.55 10.81 4.26
C PHE A 341 18.94 10.59 2.79
N LEU A 342 19.75 11.48 2.21
CA LEU A 342 20.20 11.36 0.81
C LEU A 342 21.13 10.14 0.61
N CYS A 343 22.07 9.91 1.53
CA CYS A 343 22.92 8.73 1.54
C CYS A 343 22.10 7.44 1.66
N GLY A 344 21.10 7.42 2.55
CA GLY A 344 20.17 6.30 2.69
C GLY A 344 19.41 6.02 1.41
N LEU A 345 18.95 7.08 0.71
CA LEU A 345 18.24 6.92 -0.56
C LEU A 345 19.11 6.27 -1.63
N ILE A 346 20.35 6.75 -1.77
CA ILE A 346 21.32 6.21 -2.72
C ILE A 346 21.66 4.76 -2.36
N PHE A 347 21.93 4.49 -1.08
CA PHE A 347 22.26 3.16 -0.58
C PHE A 347 21.14 2.15 -0.84
N VAL A 348 19.93 2.44 -0.37
CA VAL A 348 18.79 1.51 -0.48
C VAL A 348 18.37 1.32 -1.93
N MET A 349 18.26 2.40 -2.70
CA MET A 349 17.88 2.30 -4.12
C MET A 349 18.95 1.59 -4.94
N GLY A 350 20.23 1.93 -4.73
CA GLY A 350 21.35 1.33 -5.45
C GLY A 350 21.44 -0.18 -5.22
N ILE A 351 21.39 -0.62 -3.95
CA ILE A 351 21.44 -2.04 -3.62
C ILE A 351 20.18 -2.76 -4.09
N ALA A 352 18.99 -2.17 -3.94
CA ALA A 352 17.74 -2.78 -4.41
C ALA A 352 17.76 -3.01 -5.93
N LEU A 353 18.33 -2.10 -6.71
CA LEU A 353 18.49 -2.25 -8.16
C LEU A 353 19.50 -3.35 -8.52
N ILE A 354 20.62 -3.44 -7.80
CA ILE A 354 21.61 -4.52 -7.99
C ILE A 354 20.97 -5.88 -7.68
N LEU A 355 20.28 -6.01 -6.54
CA LEU A 355 19.54 -7.21 -6.19
C LEU A 355 18.45 -7.53 -7.21
N TYR A 356 17.83 -6.50 -7.79
CA TYR A 356 16.88 -6.67 -8.88
C TYR A 356 17.56 -7.24 -10.13
N GLU A 357 18.75 -6.80 -10.53
CA GLU A 357 19.41 -7.43 -11.68
C GLU A 357 19.87 -8.88 -11.40
N ILE A 358 20.20 -9.20 -10.15
CA ILE A 358 20.55 -10.57 -9.74
C ILE A 358 19.33 -11.48 -9.75
N HIS A 359 18.19 -11.06 -9.17
CA HIS A 359 17.01 -11.93 -9.08
C HIS A 359 16.45 -12.29 -10.48
N LEU A 360 16.63 -11.43 -11.49
CA LEU A 360 16.22 -11.72 -12.87
C LEU A 360 16.95 -12.92 -13.46
N ARG A 361 18.16 -13.22 -12.98
CA ARG A 361 19.02 -14.31 -13.46
C ARG A 361 18.71 -15.65 -12.79
N ILE A 362 17.97 -15.66 -11.69
CA ILE A 362 17.67 -16.87 -10.90
C ILE A 362 16.18 -17.23 -11.07
N PRO A 363 15.83 -18.29 -11.83
CA PRO A 363 14.43 -18.62 -12.15
C PRO A 363 13.53 -18.82 -10.91
N LEU A 364 14.08 -19.42 -9.85
CA LEU A 364 13.37 -19.62 -8.59
C LEU A 364 13.02 -18.28 -7.93
N LEU A 365 14.00 -17.36 -7.78
CA LEU A 365 13.75 -16.05 -7.18
C LEU A 365 12.77 -15.23 -8.02
N LYS A 366 12.87 -15.32 -9.35
CA LYS A 366 11.91 -14.68 -10.25
C LYS A 366 10.49 -15.17 -10.02
N PHE A 367 10.29 -16.48 -9.82
CA PHE A 367 8.97 -17.03 -9.47
C PHE A 367 8.52 -16.54 -8.08
N LEU A 368 9.36 -16.71 -7.07
CA LEU A 368 9.01 -16.42 -5.68
C LEU A 368 8.67 -14.93 -5.46
N PHE A 369 9.42 -14.01 -6.05
CA PHE A 369 9.21 -12.57 -5.86
C PHE A 369 8.28 -11.90 -6.87
N SER A 370 7.81 -12.60 -7.92
CA SER A 370 6.83 -12.06 -8.86
C SER A 370 5.50 -12.83 -8.93
N GLY A 371 5.46 -14.03 -8.35
CA GLY A 371 4.35 -14.98 -8.46
C GLY A 371 4.02 -15.39 -9.91
N LYS A 372 4.94 -15.16 -10.86
CA LYS A 372 4.78 -15.59 -12.27
C LYS A 372 5.48 -16.92 -12.45
N PRO A 373 4.77 -18.00 -12.84
CA PRO A 373 5.41 -19.29 -13.09
C PRO A 373 6.51 -19.13 -14.14
N PRO A 374 7.62 -19.88 -14.01
CA PRO A 374 8.65 -19.89 -15.04
C PRO A 374 7.99 -20.30 -16.36
N VAL A 375 8.17 -19.49 -17.40
CA VAL A 375 7.75 -19.87 -18.74
C VAL A 375 8.60 -21.09 -19.09
N LYS A 376 8.00 -22.28 -19.12
CA LYS A 376 8.61 -23.46 -19.71
C LYS A 376 8.90 -23.05 -21.16
N GLN A 377 10.18 -22.88 -21.49
CA GLN A 377 10.57 -22.91 -22.90
C GLN A 377 10.25 -24.32 -23.36
N GLU A 378 9.05 -24.51 -23.91
CA GLU A 378 8.81 -25.70 -24.71
C GLU A 378 9.84 -25.67 -25.84
N SER A 379 10.64 -26.73 -25.85
CA SER A 379 11.61 -27.08 -26.87
C SER A 379 11.18 -26.57 -28.25
N ARG A 380 11.93 -25.60 -28.77
CA ARG A 380 11.96 -25.26 -30.20
C ARG A 380 12.67 -26.33 -31.04
N ALA A 381 12.84 -27.56 -30.52
CA ALA A 381 13.34 -28.72 -31.23
C ALA A 381 12.20 -29.73 -31.39
N ALA A 382 11.29 -29.46 -32.32
CA ALA A 382 10.37 -30.43 -32.91
C ALA A 382 9.66 -29.88 -34.17
N ILE A 383 10.30 -29.03 -34.97
CA ILE A 383 9.97 -28.82 -36.39
C ILE A 383 11.28 -28.47 -37.10
N GLY A 384 12.03 -29.50 -37.45
CA GLY A 384 13.14 -29.46 -38.40
C GLY A 384 12.87 -30.53 -39.44
#